data_AF-A0A2G9MHL8-F1
#
_entry.id   AF-A0A2G9MHL8-F1
#
_cell.length_a   1.000
_cell.length_b   1.000
_cell.length_c   1.000
_cell.angle_alpha   90.00
_cell.angle_beta   90.00
_cell.angle_gamma   90.00
#
_symmetry.space_group_name_H-M   'P 1'
#
loop_
_entity.id
_entity.type
_entity.pdbx_description
1 polymer ?
#
loop_
_entity_poly.entity_id
_entity_poly.type
_entity_poly.pdbx_seq_one_letter_code
_entity_poly.pdbx_strand_id
1 'polypeptide(L)' 'MKEYTNKQCKLHINIGGKDLFFNAIITDVSDTHISFTDKYNDKFSFRIIDVVEIRLVNEEEKEKLKRIEREKVEK' A
#
# COMPACT_ATOMS: atom_id res chain seq x y z
N MET A 1 10.33 0.26 11.26
CA MET A 1 9.92 1.04 10.06
C MET A 1 10.58 0.60 8.76
N LYS A 2 11.92 0.43 8.65
CA LYS A 2 12.56 -0.10 7.42
C LYS A 2 12.10 -1.51 6.99
N GLU A 3 11.40 -2.23 7.86
CA GLU A 3 10.85 -3.56 7.58
C GLU A 3 9.81 -3.58 6.44
N TYR A 4 9.18 -2.44 6.15
CA TYR A 4 8.14 -2.34 5.14
C TYR A 4 8.68 -1.96 3.75
N THR A 5 9.91 -1.47 3.66
CA THR A 5 10.51 -1.02 2.39
C THR A 5 10.66 -2.18 1.40
N ASN A 6 10.27 -1.95 0.15
CA ASN A 6 10.18 -2.93 -0.94
C ASN A 6 9.26 -4.13 -0.63
N LYS A 7 8.29 -3.96 0.28
CA LYS A 7 7.28 -4.97 0.60
C LYS A 7 5.90 -4.53 0.13
N GLN A 8 5.10 -5.52 -0.28
CA GLN A 8 3.70 -5.32 -0.58
C GLN A 8 2.93 -5.18 0.74
N CYS A 9 2.23 -4.06 0.89
CA CYS A 9 1.55 -3.65 2.10
C CYS A 9 0.12 -3.21 1.80
N LYS A 10 -0.75 -3.35 2.81
CA LYS A 10 -2.01 -2.64 2.91
C LYS A 10 -1.77 -1.36 3.69
N LEU A 11 -2.10 -0.23 3.08
CA LEU A 11 -1.99 1.09 3.68
C LEU A 11 -3.38 1.62 3.97
N HIS A 12 -3.59 2.09 5.19
CA HIS A 12 -4.74 2.88 5.58
C HIS A 12 -4.25 4.30 5.88
N ILE A 13 -4.70 5.26 5.07
CA ILE A 13 -4.29 6.65 5.11
C ILE A 13 -5.53 7.51 5.33
N ASN A 14 -5.52 8.39 6.32
CA ASN A 14 -6.53 9.40 6.55
C ASN A 14 -6.04 10.77 6.06
N ILE A 15 -6.72 11.36 5.08
CA ILE A 15 -6.38 12.68 4.54
C ILE A 15 -7.57 13.60 4.68
N GLY A 16 -7.42 14.65 5.48
CA GLY A 16 -8.48 15.64 5.69
C GLY A 16 -9.79 15.00 6.20
N GLY A 17 -9.69 13.98 7.06
CA GLY A 17 -10.83 13.25 7.61
C GLY A 17 -11.41 12.17 6.70
N LYS A 18 -10.79 11.90 5.54
CA LYS A 18 -11.21 10.82 4.63
C LYS A 18 -10.25 9.64 4.71
N ASP A 19 -10.80 8.45 4.92
CA ASP A 19 -10.04 7.20 4.89
C ASP A 19 -9.85 6.69 3.47
N LEU A 20 -8.60 6.40 3.12
CA LEU A 20 -8.14 5.85 1.86
C LEU A 20 -7.37 4.56 2.12
N PHE A 21 -7.62 3.54 1.29
CA PHE A 21 -7.02 2.22 1.42
C PHE A 21 -6.26 1.85 0.16
N PHE A 22 -4.98 1.52 0.30
CA PHE A 22 -4.12 1.13 -0.82
C PHE A 22 -3.55 -0.27 -0.62
N ASN A 23 -3.52 -1.06 -1.70
CA ASN A 23 -2.59 -2.19 -1.82
C ASN A 23 -1.41 -1.68 -2.63
N ALA A 24 -0.23 -1.57 -2.01
CA ALA A 24 0.90 -0.87 -2.60
C ALA A 24 2.23 -1.49 -2.18
N ILE A 25 3.28 -1.19 -2.95
CA ILE A 25 4.66 -1.50 -2.58
C ILE A 25 5.27 -0.24 -1.99
N ILE A 26 5.67 -0.28 -0.72
CA ILE A 26 6.36 0.86 -0.09
C ILE A 26 7.76 0.95 -0.70
N THR A 27 8.09 2.10 -1.27
CA THR A 27 9.39 2.36 -1.91
C THR A 27 10.34 3.10 -0.97
N ASP A 28 9.80 3.92 -0.07
CA ASP A 28 10.57 4.61 0.95
C ASP A 28 9.74 4.85 2.21
N VAL A 29 10.39 4.84 3.37
CA VAL A 29 9.76 5.16 4.65
C VAL A 29 10.78 5.81 5.57
N SER A 30 10.40 6.97 6.10
CA SER A 30 11.17 7.72 7.10
C SER A 30 10.31 7.99 8.33
N ASP A 31 10.79 8.81 9.25
CA ASP A 31 10.00 9.24 10.42
C ASP A 31 8.96 10.32 10.07
N THR A 32 9.02 10.89 8.86
CA THR A 32 8.17 12.02 8.45
C THR A 32 7.20 11.68 7.32
N HIS A 33 7.56 10.73 6.46
CA HIS A 33 6.80 10.41 5.27
C HIS A 33 6.91 8.94 4.89
N ILE A 34 5.96 8.52 4.08
CA ILE A 34 5.93 7.24 3.39
C ILE A 34 5.79 7.49 1.89
N SER A 35 6.55 6.77 1.08
CA SER A 35 6.41 6.75 -0.36
C SER A 35 6.10 5.33 -0.82
N PHE A 36 5.18 5.19 -1.76
CA PHE A 36 4.76 3.89 -2.27
C PHE A 36 4.33 3.96 -3.73
N THR A 37 4.32 2.81 -4.37
CA THR A 37 3.77 2.59 -5.69
C THR A 37 2.52 1.75 -5.57
N ASP A 38 1.40 2.20 -6.13
CA ASP A 38 0.16 1.44 -6.12
C ASP A 38 0.14 0.35 -7.22
N LYS A 39 -0.97 -0.39 -7.32
CA LYS A 39 -1.13 -1.45 -8.33
C LYS A 39 -1.17 -0.94 -9.78
N TYR A 40 -1.47 0.34 -10.00
CA TYR A 40 -1.46 0.97 -11.33
C TYR A 40 -0.09 1.55 -11.68
N ASN A 41 0.91 1.31 -10.83
CA ASN A 41 2.27 1.82 -10.93
C ASN A 41 2.36 3.34 -10.71
N ASP A 42 1.33 3.95 -10.12
CA ASP A 42 1.34 5.34 -9.71
C ASP A 42 2.11 5.51 -8.41
N LYS A 43 2.91 6.58 -8.33
CA LYS A 43 3.76 6.87 -7.17
C LYS A 43 3.11 7.92 -6.30
N PHE A 44 3.00 7.61 -5.02
CA PHE A 44 2.44 8.50 -4.02
C PHE A 44 3.43 8.72 -2.88
N SER A 45 3.33 9.88 -2.25
CA SER A 45 4.06 10.21 -1.02
C SER A 45 3.14 10.95 -0.06
N PHE A 46 3.08 10.49 1.18
CA PHE A 46 2.22 11.08 2.22
C PHE A 46 3.02 11.32 3.50
N ARG A 47 2.59 12.29 4.31
CA ARG A 47 3.16 12.50 5.63
C ARG A 47 2.66 11.42 6.58
N ILE A 48 3.47 11.01 7.54
CA ILE A 48 3.08 9.95 8.51
C ILE A 48 1.89 10.35 9.36
N ILE A 49 1.64 11.64 9.58
CA ILE A 49 0.43 12.10 10.28
C ILE A 49 -0.86 11.68 9.56
N ASP A 50 -0.78 11.42 8.26
CA ASP A 50 -1.89 10.95 7.45
C ASP A 50 -1.96 9.40 7.45
N VAL A 51 -0.95 8.68 7.95
CA VAL A 51 -0.90 7.22 7.93
C VAL A 51 -1.49 6.68 9.23
N VAL A 52 -2.62 5.98 9.13
CA VAL A 52 -3.28 5.34 10.26
C VAL A 52 -2.64 3.98 10.54
N GLU A 53 -2.41 3.20 9.49
CA GLU A 53 -1.91 1.84 9.63
C GLU A 53 -1.16 1.35 8.38
N ILE A 54 -0.13 0.53 8.62
CA ILE A 54 0.62 -0.20 7.60
C ILE A 54 0.64 -1.68 8.00
N ARG A 55 0.15 -2.58 7.13
CA ARG A 55 0.23 -4.04 7.32
C ARG A 55 0.93 -4.71 6.15
N LEU A 56 1.83 -5.63 6.45
CA LEU A 56 2.41 -6.51 5.43
C LEU A 56 1.34 -7.44 4.87
N VAL A 57 1.29 -7.56 3.55
CA VAL A 57 0.48 -8.59 2.89
C VAL A 57 1.19 -9.92 3.06
N ASN A 58 0.52 -10.89 3.67
CA ASN A 58 1.07 -12.24 3.79
C ASN A 58 0.96 -13.01 2.44
N GLU A 59 1.64 -14.15 2.33
CA GLU A 59 1.68 -14.93 1.07
C GLU A 59 0.28 -15.40 0.61
N GLU A 60 -0.62 -15.72 1.55
CA GLU A 60 -1.99 -16.13 1.22
C GLU A 60 -2.81 -14.97 0.62
N GLU A 61 -2.73 -13.78 1.23
CA GLU A 61 -3.38 -12.57 0.75
C GLU A 61 -2.81 -12.13 -0.59
N LYS A 62 -1.50 -12.30 -0.80
CA LYS A 62 -0.83 -11.99 -2.06
C LYS A 62 -1.34 -12.86 -3.20
N GLU A 63 -1.49 -14.17 -2.97
CA GLU A 63 -2.08 -15.07 -3.96
C GLU A 63 -3.55 -14.75 -4.25
N LYS A 64 -4.33 -14.39 -3.22
CA LYS A 64 -5.71 -13.91 -3.39
C LYS A 64 -5.78 -12.64 -4.25
N LEU A 65 -4.92 -11.66 -4.01
CA LEU A 65 -4.85 -10.42 -4.80
C LEU A 65 -4.53 -10.70 -6.27
N LYS A 66 -3.52 -11.56 -6.54
CA LYS A 66 -3.17 -11.97 -7.91
C LYS A 66 -4.32 -12.64 -8.64
N ARG A 67 -5.11 -13.49 -7.97
CA ARG A 67 -6.28 -14.14 -8.58
C ARG A 67 -7.34 -13.13 -8.99
N ILE A 68 -7.70 -12.21 -8.09
CA ILE A 68 -8.68 -11.15 -8.36
C ILE A 68 -8.24 -10.27 -9.54
N GLU A 69 -6.95 -9.96 -9.65
CA GLU A 69 -6.42 -9.17 -10.78
C GLU A 69 -6.54 -9.92 -12.11
N ARG A 70 -6.24 -11.22 -12.15
CA ARG A 70 -6.42 -12.04 -13.36
C ARG A 70 -7.89 -12.09 -13.79
N GLU A 71 -8.80 -12.33 -12.86
CA GLU A 71 -10.24 -12.40 -13.14
C GLU A 71 -10.85 -11.07 -13.61
N LYS A 72 -10.24 -9.93 -13.26
CA LYS A 72 -10.66 -8.60 -13.75
C LYS A 72 -10.16 -8.27 -15.15
N VAL A 73 -9.09 -8.91 -15.62
CA VAL A 73 -8.54 -8.70 -16.97
C VAL A 73 -9.25 -9.59 -17.99
N GLU A 74 -9.87 -10.69 -17.56
CA GLU A 74 -10.56 -11.66 -18.42
C GLU A 74 -12.08 -11.39 -18.60
N LYS A 75 -12.61 -10.29 -18.05
CA LYS A 75 -14.01 -9.85 -18.20
C LYS A 75 -14.10 -8.53 -18.94
#